data_AF-A0A7Y9JP16-F1
#
_entry.id   AF-A0A7Y9JP16-F1
#
_cell.length_a   1.000
_cell.length_b   1.000
_cell.length_c   1.000
_cell.angle_alpha   90.00
_cell.angle_beta   90.00
_cell.angle_gamma   90.00
#
_symmetry.space_group_name_H-M   'P 1'
#
loop_
_entity.id
_entity.type
_entity.pdbx_description
1 polymer ?
#
loop_
_entity_poly.entity_id
_entity_poly.type
_entity_poly.pdbx_seq_one_letter_code
_entity_poly.pdbx_strand_id
1 'polypeptide(L)' 'MDEQPGQDEVEQVERERAERLAAENRPEGAEVDNTERDFDPEKGMFTDRDEYDTTGQVYPPVEEQDT' A
#
# COMPACT_ATOMS: atom_id res chain seq x y z
N MET A 1 -21.93 -31.55 7.37
CA MET A 1 -21.25 -30.70 8.36
C MET A 1 -19.85 -30.55 7.84
N ASP A 2 -19.42 -29.33 7.52
CA ASP A 2 -18.02 -29.05 7.21
C ASP A 2 -17.22 -29.23 8.49
N GLU A 3 -16.29 -30.18 8.48
CA GLU A 3 -15.38 -30.43 9.59
C GLU A 3 -14.43 -29.23 9.70
N GLN A 4 -14.42 -28.56 10.86
CA GLN A 4 -13.52 -27.43 11.06
C GLN A 4 -12.08 -27.94 11.20
N PRO A 5 -11.09 -27.21 10.64
CA PRO A 5 -9.69 -27.59 10.75
C PRO A 5 -9.24 -27.59 12.22
N GLY A 6 -8.30 -28.49 12.53
CA GLY A 6 -7.69 -28.55 13.86
C GLY A 6 -6.86 -27.30 14.16
N GLN A 7 -6.59 -27.03 15.44
CA GLN A 7 -5.81 -25.85 15.86
C GLN A 7 -4.41 -25.81 15.21
N ASP A 8 -3.72 -26.96 15.15
CA ASP A 8 -2.40 -27.08 14.51
C ASP A 8 -2.45 -26.76 13.01
N GLU A 9 -3.57 -27.04 12.36
CA GLU A 9 -3.76 -26.79 10.94
C GLU A 9 -4.01 -25.29 10.67
N VAL A 10 -4.80 -24.64 11.53
CA VAL A 10 -5.01 -23.19 11.51
C VAL A 10 -3.68 -22.45 11.72
N GLU A 11 -2.89 -22.86 12.72
CA GLU A 11 -1.61 -22.21 13.02
C GLU A 11 -0.62 -22.32 11.86
N GLN A 12 -0.59 -23.47 11.17
CA GLN A 12 0.23 -23.62 9.96
C GLN A 12 -0.22 -22.73 8.81
N VAL A 13 -1.53 -22.62 8.56
CA VAL A 13 -2.09 -21.74 7.53
C VAL A 13 -1.78 -20.27 7.82
N GLU A 14 -1.88 -19.85 9.07
CA GLU A 14 -1.56 -18.48 9.48
C GLU A 14 -0.07 -18.16 9.30
N ARG A 15 0.83 -19.09 9.66
CA ARG A 15 2.27 -18.95 9.41
C ARG A 15 2.58 -18.79 7.93
N GLU A 16 2.05 -19.67 7.08
CA GLU A 16 2.26 -19.58 5.63
C GLU A 16 1.65 -18.31 5.03
N ARG A 17 0.54 -17.82 5.60
CA ARG A 17 -0.07 -16.55 5.19
C ARG A 17 0.83 -15.37 5.56
N ALA A 18 1.39 -15.36 6.76
CA ALA A 18 2.32 -14.32 7.19
C ALA A 18 3.57 -14.28 6.30
N GLU A 19 4.14 -15.44 5.96
CA GLU A 19 5.27 -15.53 5.03
C GLU A 19 4.90 -14.96 3.66
N ARG A 20 3.77 -15.36 3.07
CA ARG A 20 3.36 -14.87 1.74
C ARG A 20 3.03 -13.38 1.70
N LEU A 21 2.53 -12.81 2.79
CA LEU A 21 2.16 -11.40 2.89
C LEU A 21 3.33 -10.50 3.31
N ALA A 22 4.46 -11.07 3.72
CA ALA A 22 5.64 -10.30 4.08
C ALA A 22 6.14 -9.49 2.88
N ALA A 23 6.48 -8.22 3.13
CA ALA A 23 6.90 -7.28 2.08
C ALA A 23 8.15 -7.78 1.33
N GLU A 24 9.07 -8.44 2.03
CA GLU A 24 10.28 -9.04 1.43
C GLU A 24 10.01 -10.20 0.46
N ASN A 25 8.84 -10.84 0.57
CA ASN A 25 8.45 -11.95 -0.30
C ASN A 25 7.60 -11.48 -1.49
N ARG A 26 7.34 -10.17 -1.59
CA ARG A 26 6.63 -9.59 -2.73
C ARG A 26 7.56 -9.60 -3.95
N PRO A 27 7.12 -10.07 -5.13
CA PRO A 27 7.94 -10.03 -6.34
C PRO A 27 8.40 -8.62 -6.69
N GLU A 28 9.59 -8.50 -7.26
CA GLU A 28 10.08 -7.23 -7.79
C GLU A 28 9.11 -6.69 -8.85
N GLY A 29 8.72 -5.43 -8.70
CA GLY A 29 7.76 -4.77 -9.60
C GLY A 29 6.30 -5.18 -9.42
N ALA A 30 5.95 -5.92 -8.36
CA ALA A 30 4.55 -6.20 -8.06
C ALA A 30 3.81 -4.88 -7.77
N GLU A 31 2.70 -4.67 -8.49
CA GLU A 31 1.87 -3.49 -8.34
C GLU A 31 1.37 -3.36 -6.89
N VAL A 32 1.43 -2.13 -6.36
CA VAL A 32 0.92 -1.79 -5.04
C VAL A 32 -0.44 -1.13 -5.20
N ASP A 33 -1.45 -1.70 -4.55
CA ASP A 33 -2.78 -1.11 -4.52
C ASP A 33 -2.76 0.18 -3.70
N ASN A 34 -3.24 1.26 -4.32
CA ASN A 34 -3.34 2.59 -3.71
C ASN A 34 -4.79 3.07 -3.59
N THR A 35 -5.78 2.21 -3.83
CA THR A 35 -7.21 2.62 -3.90
C THR A 35 -7.77 3.21 -2.60
N GLU A 36 -7.20 2.87 -1.45
CA GLU A 36 -7.61 3.42 -0.14
C GLU A 36 -6.70 4.56 0.34
N ARG A 37 -5.80 5.06 -0.51
CA ARG A 37 -4.85 6.12 -0.16
C ARG A 37 -5.25 7.44 -0.81
N ASP A 38 -5.22 8.51 -0.04
CA ASP A 38 -5.46 9.86 -0.53
C ASP A 38 -4.20 10.43 -1.19
N PHE A 39 -4.27 10.68 -2.49
CA PHE A 39 -3.20 11.31 -3.26
C PHE A 39 -3.41 12.82 -3.35
N ASP A 40 -2.44 13.60 -2.88
CA ASP A 40 -2.44 15.05 -2.99
C ASP A 40 -1.76 15.47 -4.31
N PRO A 41 -2.52 16.03 -5.28
CA PRO A 41 -1.98 16.43 -6.56
C PRO A 41 -1.11 17.70 -6.50
N GLU A 42 -1.26 18.55 -5.48
CA GLU A 42 -0.47 19.78 -5.32
C GLU A 42 0.95 19.45 -4.87
N LYS A 43 1.07 18.51 -3.92
CA LYS A 43 2.35 18.01 -3.42
C LYS A 43 2.91 16.84 -4.23
N GLY A 44 2.11 16.23 -5.10
CA GLY A 44 2.51 15.09 -5.92
C GLY A 44 2.84 13.82 -5.12
N MET A 45 2.19 13.62 -3.98
CA MET A 45 2.46 12.50 -3.06
C MET A 45 1.22 12.14 -2.24
N PHE A 46 1.22 10.94 -1.65
CA PHE A 46 0.15 10.53 -0.74
C PHE A 46 0.24 11.23 0.62
N THR A 47 -0.90 11.47 1.24
CA THR A 47 -1.02 12.19 2.53
C THR A 47 -0.46 11.41 3.72
N ASP A 48 -0.32 10.10 3.58
CA ASP A 48 0.17 9.16 4.60
C ASP A 48 1.70 9.01 4.62
N ARG A 49 2.43 9.73 3.75
CA ARG A 49 3.89 9.69 3.71
C ARG A 49 4.51 10.58 4.78
N ASP A 50 5.61 10.11 5.37
CA ASP A 50 6.34 10.83 6.43
C ASP A 50 6.78 12.24 6.00
N GLU A 51 7.09 12.47 4.71
CA GLU A 51 7.55 13.77 4.24
C GLU A 51 6.42 14.75 3.89
N TYR A 52 5.15 14.35 4.01
CA TYR A 52 3.98 15.11 3.53
C TYR A 52 3.88 16.52 4.12
N ASP A 53 4.11 16.67 5.42
CA ASP A 53 4.02 17.96 6.10
C ASP A 53 5.13 18.94 5.71
N THR A 54 6.29 18.40 5.32
CA THR A 54 7.47 19.19 4.96
C THR A 54 7.59 19.48 3.48
N THR A 55 6.82 18.75 2.65
CA THR A 55 6.84 18.90 1.21
C THR A 55 5.91 20.03 0.79
N GLY A 56 6.50 21.06 0.16
CA GLY A 56 5.75 22.13 -0.47
C GLY A 56 5.14 21.69 -1.81
N GLN A 57 4.43 22.60 -2.46
CA GLN A 57 3.90 22.36 -3.80
C GLN A 57 5.04 22.08 -4.79
N VAL A 58 4.98 20.94 -5.48
CA VAL A 58 6.05 20.46 -6.38
C VAL A 58 5.81 20.93 -7.81
N TYR A 59 4.53 21.05 -8.21
CA TYR A 59 4.14 21.41 -9.57
C TYR A 59 3.26 22.66 -9.57
N PRO A 60 3.35 23.51 -10.60
CA PRO A 60 2.37 24.57 -10.79
C PRO A 60 0.96 23.96 -10.87
N PRO A 61 -0.08 24.66 -10.39
CA PRO A 61 -1.45 24.17 -10.46
C PRO A 61 -1.83 23.84 -11.91
N VAL A 62 -2.75 22.89 -12.08
CA VAL A 62 -3.13 22.34 -13.39
C VAL A 62 -3.55 23.44 -14.37
N GLU A 63 -4.15 24.52 -13.86
CA GLU A 63 -4.57 25.70 -14.64
C GLU A 63 -3.39 26.47 -15.29
N GLU A 64 -2.18 26.33 -14.77
CA GLU A 64 -0.96 27.02 -15.25
C GLU A 64 -0.03 26.09 -16.06
N GLN A 65 -0.39 24.82 -16.27
CA GLN A 65 0.46 23.84 -16.97
C GLN A 65 0.30 23.88 -18.50
N ASP A 66 -0.80 24.43 -19.02
CA ASP A 66 -1.14 24.48 -20.46
C ASP A 66 -0.90 25.86 -21.12
N THR A 67 -0.23 26.79 -20.44
CA THR A 67 0.18 28.11 -20.98
C THR A 67 1.63 28.12 -21.44
#